data_AF-A0A0D8FUL8-F1
#
_entry.id   AF-A0A0D8FUL8-F1
#
_cell.length_a   1.000
_cell.length_b   1.000
_cell.length_c   1.000
_cell.angle_alpha   90.00
_cell.angle_beta   90.00
_cell.angle_gamma   90.00
#
_symmetry.space_group_name_H-M   'P 1'
#
loop_
_entity.id
_entity.type
_entity.pdbx_description
1 polymer ?
#
loop_
_entity_poly.entity_id
_entity_poly.type
_entity_poly.pdbx_seq_one_letter_code
_entity_poly.pdbx_strand_id
1 'polypeptide(L)'
;MAVGRSRTSGRLGVSSDFKDNWDQTVLYFPSERRFDYDHPMAMVRLTLHRDALAVGAEAYCDPVTGDFVLCSRALMERGFCCSLGCRHCPFTGGRRPFMAELFLE
;
A
#
# COMPACT_ATOMS: atom_id res chain seq x y z
N MET A 1 40.61 -22.78 -12.51
CA MET A 1 40.53 -22.48 -11.07
C MET A 1 39.10 -22.08 -10.74
N ALA A 2 38.55 -22.67 -9.67
CA ALA A 2 37.14 -22.69 -9.34
C ALA A 2 36.67 -21.48 -8.51
N VAL A 3 35.46 -21.02 -8.85
CA VAL A 3 34.33 -20.60 -7.98
C VAL A 3 34.54 -19.48 -6.95
N GLY A 4 33.69 -18.46 -7.08
CA GLY A 4 33.29 -17.56 -5.99
C GLY A 4 31.91 -16.95 -6.22
N ARG A 5 30.85 -17.78 -6.25
CA ARG A 5 29.46 -17.29 -6.11
C ARG A 5 29.34 -16.69 -4.71
N SER A 6 29.18 -15.38 -4.60
CA SER A 6 28.90 -14.76 -3.31
C SER A 6 27.51 -15.20 -2.84
N ARG A 7 27.47 -15.86 -1.68
CA ARG A 7 26.30 -16.46 -1.06
C ARG A 7 25.53 -15.38 -0.31
N THR A 8 24.21 -15.37 -0.51
CA THR A 8 23.24 -14.65 0.31
C THR A 8 23.21 -15.16 1.76
N SER A 9 23.08 -14.26 2.74
CA SER A 9 22.42 -14.38 4.07
C SER A 9 23.18 -13.54 5.11
N GLY A 10 22.60 -12.67 5.93
CA GLY A 10 21.22 -12.23 6.12
C GLY A 10 21.16 -11.20 7.25
N ARG A 11 20.30 -10.19 7.09
CA ARG A 11 19.53 -9.54 8.17
C ARG A 11 18.31 -8.85 7.53
N LEU A 12 17.28 -9.67 7.34
CA LEU A 12 15.86 -9.39 7.13
C LEU A 12 15.49 -7.98 6.63
N GLY A 13 15.71 -7.74 5.34
CA GLY A 13 15.06 -6.66 4.61
C GLY A 13 13.64 -7.08 4.24
N VAL A 14 12.62 -6.54 4.91
CA VAL A 14 11.26 -6.53 4.36
C VAL A 14 11.27 -5.57 3.18
N SER A 15 11.40 -6.11 1.97
CA SER A 15 11.53 -5.29 0.77
C SER A 15 10.29 -4.42 0.59
N SER A 16 10.52 -3.11 0.60
CA SER A 16 9.64 -2.06 0.11
C SER A 16 9.30 -2.17 -1.39
N ASP A 17 9.69 -3.28 -2.04
CA ASP A 17 10.02 -3.31 -3.46
C ASP A 17 9.03 -4.10 -4.31
N PHE A 18 8.00 -4.72 -3.73
CA PHE A 18 6.90 -5.28 -4.52
C PHE A 18 5.89 -4.18 -4.85
N LYS A 19 6.28 -3.43 -5.88
CA LYS A 19 5.52 -2.37 -6.53
C LYS A 19 4.61 -2.99 -7.61
N ASP A 20 3.46 -3.53 -7.20
CA ASP A 20 2.47 -3.95 -8.19
C ASP A 20 1.87 -2.71 -8.85
N ASN A 21 1.89 -2.65 -10.18
CA ASN A 21 1.25 -1.59 -10.98
C ASN A 21 1.83 -0.16 -10.76
N TRP A 22 3.13 0.00 -10.52
CA TRP A 22 3.75 1.33 -10.30
C TRP A 22 3.90 2.15 -11.60
N ASP A 23 2.78 2.49 -12.21
CA ASP A 23 2.64 3.50 -13.24
C ASP A 23 1.48 4.44 -12.87
N GLN A 24 1.16 5.41 -13.72
CA GLN A 24 0.11 6.39 -13.39
C GLN A 24 -1.29 5.77 -13.27
N THR A 25 -1.52 4.55 -13.75
CA THR A 25 -2.82 3.89 -13.65
C THR A 25 -3.18 3.52 -12.22
N VAL A 26 -2.21 3.18 -11.34
CA VAL A 26 -2.48 2.87 -9.91
C VAL A 26 -2.98 4.06 -9.12
N LEU A 27 -2.82 5.28 -9.67
CA LEU A 27 -3.48 6.44 -9.10
C LEU A 27 -4.99 6.25 -9.09
N TYR A 28 -5.57 5.67 -10.15
CA TYR A 28 -7.02 5.55 -10.30
C TYR A 28 -7.53 4.12 -10.11
N PHE A 29 -6.72 3.12 -10.43
CA PHE A 29 -7.08 1.71 -10.43
C PHE A 29 -6.19 0.95 -9.44
N PRO A 30 -6.61 0.82 -8.17
CA PRO A 30 -5.82 0.11 -7.17
C PRO A 30 -5.71 -1.39 -7.49
N SER A 31 -4.66 -2.04 -6.99
CA SER A 31 -4.52 -3.49 -7.11
C SER A 31 -5.66 -4.22 -6.39
N GLU A 32 -6.16 -5.31 -6.99
CA GLU A 32 -7.12 -6.24 -6.38
C GLU A 32 -6.62 -6.82 -5.04
N ARG A 33 -5.30 -6.81 -4.79
CA ARG A 33 -4.72 -7.21 -3.50
C ARG A 33 -5.00 -6.23 -2.36
N ARG A 34 -5.37 -4.99 -2.68
CA ARG A 34 -5.63 -3.89 -1.72
C ARG A 34 -7.08 -3.43 -1.76
N PHE A 35 -7.73 -3.58 -2.90
CA PHE A 35 -9.08 -3.10 -3.14
C PHE A 35 -10.01 -4.25 -3.53
N ASP A 36 -11.06 -4.43 -2.73
CA ASP A 36 -12.13 -5.38 -3.00
C ASP A 36 -13.12 -4.75 -3.98
N TYR A 37 -13.06 -5.18 -5.24
CA TYR A 37 -13.92 -4.70 -6.32
C TYR A 37 -15.35 -5.26 -6.26
N ASP A 38 -15.56 -6.38 -5.57
CA ASP A 38 -16.88 -7.02 -5.46
C ASP A 38 -17.71 -6.43 -4.32
N HIS A 39 -17.11 -5.59 -3.47
CA HIS A 39 -17.79 -4.91 -2.38
C HIS A 39 -18.90 -3.96 -2.92
N PRO A 40 -20.10 -3.91 -2.32
CA PRO A 40 -21.21 -3.07 -2.83
C PRO A 40 -20.89 -1.57 -2.91
N MET A 41 -19.99 -1.09 -2.04
CA MET A 41 -19.48 0.30 -2.02
C MET A 41 -18.16 0.52 -2.79
N ALA A 42 -17.69 -0.45 -3.58
CA ALA A 42 -16.45 -0.34 -4.35
C ALA A 42 -16.44 0.90 -5.25
N MET A 43 -17.50 1.08 -6.05
CA MET A 43 -17.61 2.24 -6.95
C MET A 43 -17.65 3.59 -6.21
N VAL A 44 -18.30 3.64 -5.04
CA VAL A 44 -18.34 4.85 -4.20
C VAL A 44 -16.94 5.18 -3.68
N ARG A 45 -16.21 4.19 -3.17
CA ARG A 45 -14.81 4.37 -2.71
C ARG A 45 -13.89 4.85 -3.84
N LEU A 46 -14.01 4.27 -5.05
CA LEU A 46 -13.24 4.69 -6.22
C LEU A 46 -13.55 6.15 -6.62
N THR A 47 -14.83 6.54 -6.53
CA THR A 47 -15.27 7.91 -6.85
C THR A 47 -14.70 8.91 -5.84
N LEU A 48 -14.89 8.66 -4.54
CA LEU A 48 -14.33 9.52 -3.48
C LEU A 48 -12.82 9.65 -3.56
N HIS A 49 -12.13 8.54 -3.87
CA HIS A 49 -10.69 8.55 -4.08
C HIS A 49 -10.30 9.40 -5.30
N ARG A 50 -11.02 9.30 -6.43
CA ARG A 50 -10.80 10.14 -7.61
C ARG A 50 -11.05 11.62 -7.30
N ASP A 51 -12.12 11.94 -6.58
CA ASP A 51 -12.45 13.32 -6.19
C ASP A 51 -11.36 13.91 -5.29
N ALA A 52 -10.87 13.12 -4.32
CA ALA A 52 -9.74 13.50 -3.48
C ALA A 52 -8.47 13.77 -4.30
N LEU A 53 -8.16 12.91 -5.28
CA LEU A 53 -7.02 13.14 -6.20
C LEU A 53 -7.17 14.41 -7.05
N ALA A 54 -8.40 14.73 -7.48
CA ALA A 54 -8.68 15.91 -8.30
C ALA A 54 -8.42 17.22 -7.53
N VAL A 55 -8.73 17.25 -6.23
CA VAL A 55 -8.47 18.41 -5.37
C VAL A 55 -7.09 18.37 -4.69
N GLY A 56 -6.30 17.32 -4.93
CA GLY A 56 -4.97 17.17 -4.32
C GLY A 56 -5.00 16.80 -2.84
N ALA A 57 -6.11 16.22 -2.34
CA ALA A 57 -6.19 15.75 -0.96
C ALA A 57 -5.33 14.50 -0.75
N GLU A 58 -4.74 14.38 0.44
CA GLU A 58 -3.91 13.24 0.83
C GLU A 58 -4.73 12.00 1.21
N ALA A 59 -6.00 12.20 1.60
CA ALA A 59 -6.91 11.15 2.05
C ALA A 59 -8.38 11.51 1.79
N TYR A 60 -9.24 10.50 1.83
CA TYR A 60 -10.70 10.65 1.89
C TYR A 60 -11.28 9.83 3.04
N CYS A 61 -12.51 10.13 3.47
CA CYS A 61 -13.21 9.38 4.50
C CYS A 61 -13.97 8.20 3.87
N ASP A 62 -13.75 6.97 4.35
CA ASP A 62 -14.47 5.78 3.90
C ASP A 62 -15.93 5.84 4.40
N PRO A 63 -16.93 5.82 3.51
CA PRO A 63 -18.33 5.99 3.90
C PRO A 63 -18.88 4.79 4.69
N VAL A 64 -18.18 3.64 4.70
CA VAL A 64 -18.61 2.43 5.41
C VAL A 64 -17.97 2.35 6.79
N THR A 65 -16.67 2.61 6.87
CA THR A 65 -15.91 2.42 8.12
C THR A 65 -15.65 3.72 8.88
N GLY A 66 -15.74 4.88 8.23
CA GLY A 66 -15.35 6.17 8.78
C GLY A 66 -13.83 6.39 8.83
N ASP A 67 -13.03 5.47 8.27
CA ASP A 67 -11.57 5.58 8.26
C ASP A 67 -11.10 6.68 7.30
N PHE A 68 -10.00 7.36 7.68
CA PHE A 68 -9.25 8.17 6.72
C PHE A 68 -8.36 7.25 5.87
N VAL A 69 -8.71 7.12 4.59
CA VAL A 69 -7.97 6.31 3.63
C VAL A 69 -7.03 7.20 2.84
N LEU A 70 -5.72 7.00 3.01
CA LEU A 70 -4.71 7.70 2.22
C LEU A 70 -4.86 7.40 0.73
N CYS A 71 -4.80 8.44 -0.08
CA CYS A 71 -4.79 8.37 -1.52
C CYS A 71 -3.47 7.77 -2.03
N SER A 72 -3.56 7.06 -3.15
CA SER A 72 -2.41 6.49 -3.87
C SER A 72 -1.32 7.52 -4.16
N ARG A 73 -1.67 8.77 -4.56
CA ARG A 73 -0.68 9.85 -4.80
C ARG A 73 0.17 10.13 -3.56
N ALA A 74 -0.47 10.38 -2.41
CA ALA A 74 0.25 10.67 -1.16
C ALA A 74 1.17 9.50 -0.74
N LEU A 75 0.74 8.26 -0.96
CA LEU A 75 1.56 7.08 -0.70
C LEU A 75 2.74 6.95 -1.67
N MET A 76 2.54 7.28 -2.96
CA MET A 76 3.62 7.30 -3.96
C MET A 76 4.65 8.38 -3.65
N GLU A 77 4.21 9.58 -3.29
CA GLU A 77 5.07 10.71 -2.93
C GLU A 77 5.88 10.42 -1.66
N ARG A 78 5.24 9.80 -0.65
CA ARG A 78 5.92 9.35 0.57
C ARG A 78 6.96 8.25 0.33
N GLY A 79 6.75 7.43 -0.71
CA GLY A 79 7.72 6.40 -1.13
C GLY A 79 7.74 5.11 -0.28
N PHE A 80 6.84 4.95 0.70
CA PHE A 80 6.72 3.71 1.48
C PHE A 80 5.30 3.41 1.97
N CYS A 81 5.04 2.13 2.28
CA CYS A 81 3.77 1.66 2.83
C CYS A 81 3.52 2.24 4.23
N CYS A 82 2.34 2.81 4.47
CA CYS A 82 1.95 3.31 5.80
C CYS A 82 1.64 2.21 6.83
N SER A 83 1.54 0.95 6.41
CA SER A 83 1.19 -0.22 7.24
C SER A 83 -0.20 -0.19 7.91
N LEU A 84 -1.06 0.75 7.53
CA LEU A 84 -2.43 0.89 8.03
C LEU A 84 -3.48 0.12 7.20
N GLY A 85 -3.06 -0.53 6.10
CA GLY A 85 -3.98 -1.28 5.25
C GLY A 85 -4.84 -0.41 4.32
N CYS A 86 -4.32 0.74 3.89
CA CYS A 86 -5.04 1.61 2.95
C CYS A 86 -5.37 0.87 1.64
N ARG A 87 -6.63 0.99 1.20
CA ARG A 87 -7.20 0.23 0.07
C ARG A 87 -6.67 0.67 -1.29
N HIS A 88 -6.03 1.85 -1.36
CA HIS A 88 -5.41 2.39 -2.58
C HIS A 88 -3.87 2.35 -2.53
N CYS A 89 -3.30 1.54 -1.63
CA CYS A 89 -1.85 1.48 -1.47
C CYS A 89 -1.16 0.83 -2.68
N PRO A 90 -0.21 1.51 -3.35
CA PRO A 90 0.56 0.92 -4.45
C PRO A 90 1.57 -0.14 -3.95
N PHE A 91 1.82 -0.19 -2.63
CA PHE A 91 2.66 -1.20 -2.00
C PHE A 91 1.82 -2.40 -1.58
N THR A 92 1.78 -3.45 -2.40
CA THR A 92 1.00 -4.68 -2.16
C THR A 92 1.77 -5.72 -1.34
N GLY A 93 3.10 -5.61 -1.25
CA GLY A 93 3.97 -6.52 -0.47
C GLY A 93 4.08 -6.20 1.03
N GLY A 94 3.51 -5.09 1.50
CA GLY A 94 3.61 -4.68 2.91
C GLY A 94 2.67 -5.48 3.81
N ARG A 95 3.19 -6.52 4.48
CA ARG A 95 2.61 -7.06 5.72
C ARG A 95 3.09 -6.23 6.90
N ARG A 96 2.19 -5.97 7.86
CA ARG A 96 2.44 -5.28 9.13
C ARG A 96 3.35 -6.13 10.04
N PRO A 97 4.03 -5.52 11.02
CA PRO A 97 3.94 -6.07 12.36
C PRO A 97 3.28 -5.04 13.27
N PHE A 98 2.07 -5.36 13.75
CA PHE A 98 1.62 -4.87 15.04
C PHE A 98 2.10 -5.93 16.04
N MET A 99 3.13 -5.58 16.83
CA MET A 99 3.67 -6.34 17.97
C MET A 99 4.19 -7.75 17.67
N ALA A 100 5.50 -7.89 17.44
CA ALA A 100 6.19 -9.18 17.59
C ALA A 100 7.57 -9.08 18.27
N GLU A 101 7.93 -7.96 18.93
CA GLU A 101 9.14 -7.87 19.75
C GLU A 101 8.96 -6.88 20.93
N LEU A 102 7.98 -7.13 21.79
CA LEU A 102 7.94 -6.48 23.11
C LEU A 102 7.69 -7.49 24.24
N PHE A 103 8.65 -8.41 24.36
CA PHE A 103 9.14 -9.07 25.57
C PHE A 103 10.61 -9.37 25.20
N LEU A 104 11.64 -8.60 25.56
CA LEU A 104 12.21 -8.42 26.90
C LEU A 104 12.14 -9.69 27.75
N GLU A 105 12.98 -10.68 27.43
CA GLU A 105 14.09 -11.24 28.24
C GLU A 105 14.69 -12.47 27.55
#